data_AF-A0A2R3ISY2-F1
#
_entry.id   AF-A0A2R3ISY2-F1
#
_cell.length_a   1.000
_cell.length_b   1.000
_cell.length_c   1.000
_cell.angle_alpha   90.00
_cell.angle_beta   90.00
_cell.angle_gamma   90.00
#
_symmetry.space_group_name_H-M   'P 1'
#
loop_
_entity.id
_entity.type
_entity.pdbx_description
1 polymer ?
#
loop_
_entity_poly.entity_id
_entity_poly.type
_entity_poly.pdbx_seq_one_letter_code
_entity_poly.pdbx_strand_id
1 'polypeptide(L)'
;MHDPVSPLRVFDEGSWLFRQLVLAQPFIRQSGLILAELGLLLALGLAYLCWHQGNRWYAAGAVLALLGSALLVVARRNYDWWLFKLGPRGRLYIPFD
;
A
#
# COMPACT_ATOMS: atom_id res chain seq x y z
N MET A 1 6.44 37.69 -2.35
CA MET A 1 7.22 36.91 -3.33
C MET A 1 7.30 35.50 -2.77
N HIS A 2 6.36 34.62 -3.14
CA HIS A 2 6.37 33.23 -2.71
C HIS A 2 7.40 32.50 -3.56
N ASP A 3 8.54 32.16 -3.00
CA ASP A 3 9.49 31.27 -3.67
C ASP A 3 8.75 29.97 -4.02
N PRO A 4 8.73 29.54 -5.30
CA PRO A 4 8.20 28.25 -5.66
C PRO A 4 9.09 27.22 -4.98
N VAL A 5 8.55 26.61 -3.95
CA VAL A 5 9.19 25.54 -3.22
C VAL A 5 9.40 24.40 -4.20
N SER A 6 10.63 24.22 -4.68
CA SER A 6 10.96 23.11 -5.56
C SER A 6 10.54 21.79 -4.89
N PRO A 7 9.73 20.94 -5.55
CA PRO A 7 9.24 19.68 -4.99
C PRO A 7 10.39 18.76 -4.55
N LEU A 8 11.55 18.89 -5.18
CA LEU A 8 12.79 18.20 -4.81
C LEU A 8 13.28 18.52 -3.38
N ARG A 9 13.15 19.76 -2.90
CA ARG A 9 13.55 20.10 -1.51
C ARG A 9 12.66 19.43 -0.48
N VAL A 10 11.38 19.28 -0.78
CA VAL A 10 10.41 18.69 0.15
C VAL A 10 10.57 17.16 0.22
N PHE A 11 10.99 16.53 -0.88
CA PHE A 11 11.43 15.13 -0.87
C PHE A 11 12.71 14.94 -0.05
N ASP A 12 13.66 15.88 -0.13
CA ASP A 12 14.92 15.78 0.61
C ASP A 12 14.78 16.04 2.12
N GLU A 13 13.84 16.88 2.54
CA GLU A 13 13.54 17.14 3.95
C GLU A 13 12.59 16.09 4.58
N GLY A 14 12.00 15.22 3.76
CA GLY A 14 11.10 14.15 4.21
C GLY A 14 11.82 12.98 4.89
N SER A 15 11.12 12.32 5.82
CA SER A 15 11.62 11.11 6.48
C SER A 15 11.95 9.99 5.48
N TRP A 16 12.87 9.08 5.84
CA TRP A 16 13.23 7.94 4.97
C TRP A 16 11.99 7.12 4.54
N LEU A 17 11.02 6.94 5.44
CA LEU A 17 9.75 6.27 5.17
C LEU A 17 8.87 7.06 4.17
N PHE A 18 8.86 8.39 4.25
CA PHE A 18 8.15 9.24 3.29
C PHE A 18 8.70 9.07 1.88
N ARG A 19 10.02 9.06 1.71
CA ARG A 19 10.67 8.84 0.41
C ARG A 19 10.32 7.48 -0.18
N GLN A 20 10.34 6.43 0.64
CA GLN A 20 9.96 5.07 0.23
C GLN A 20 8.50 4.97 -0.18
N LEU A 21 7.59 5.61 0.57
CA LEU A 21 6.17 5.69 0.20
C LEU A 21 6.02 6.38 -1.15
N VAL A 22 6.58 7.57 -1.34
CA VAL A 22 6.51 8.31 -2.61
C VAL A 22 7.05 7.51 -3.79
N LEU A 23 8.14 6.76 -3.63
CA LEU A 23 8.66 5.86 -4.66
C LEU A 23 7.72 4.66 -4.93
N ALA A 24 7.08 4.15 -3.89
CA ALA A 24 6.08 3.10 -3.98
C ALA A 24 4.70 3.60 -4.46
N GLN A 25 4.50 4.92 -4.59
CA GLN A 25 3.24 5.55 -5.02
C GLN A 25 2.69 4.99 -6.35
N PRO A 26 3.45 4.95 -7.47
CA PRO A 26 2.93 4.40 -8.71
C PRO A 26 2.54 2.93 -8.55
N PHE A 27 3.30 2.17 -7.78
CA PHE A 27 3.01 0.76 -7.52
C PHE A 27 1.73 0.60 -6.68
N ILE A 28 1.61 1.26 -5.53
CA ILE A 28 0.43 1.15 -4.66
C ILE A 28 -0.83 1.68 -5.36
N ARG A 29 -0.72 2.76 -6.17
CA ARG A 29 -1.85 3.39 -6.87
C ARG A 29 -2.24 2.67 -8.17
N GLN A 30 -1.33 2.04 -8.90
CA GLN A 30 -1.67 1.28 -10.11
C GLN A 30 -1.83 -0.22 -9.83
N SER A 31 -0.83 -0.87 -9.22
CA SER A 31 -0.82 -2.33 -9.05
C SER A 31 -1.47 -2.80 -7.74
N GLY A 32 -1.62 -1.92 -6.74
CA GLY A 32 -2.16 -2.30 -5.42
C GLY A 32 -3.56 -2.94 -5.45
N LEU A 33 -4.44 -2.50 -6.35
CA LEU A 33 -5.78 -3.09 -6.49
C LEU A 33 -5.71 -4.48 -7.13
N ILE A 34 -4.91 -4.61 -8.20
CA ILE A 34 -4.69 -5.88 -8.91
C ILE A 34 -4.04 -6.91 -7.97
N LEU A 35 -3.02 -6.51 -7.20
CA LEU A 35 -2.40 -7.39 -6.20
C LEU A 35 -3.38 -7.81 -5.11
N ALA A 36 -4.26 -6.90 -4.66
CA ALA A 36 -5.29 -7.24 -3.68
C ALA A 36 -6.29 -8.26 -4.23
N GLU A 37 -6.75 -8.08 -5.47
CA GLU A 37 -7.64 -9.04 -6.15
C GLU A 37 -6.97 -10.40 -6.34
N LEU A 38 -5.72 -10.43 -6.80
CA LEU A 38 -4.94 -11.67 -6.90
C LEU A 38 -4.77 -12.36 -5.54
N GLY A 39 -4.53 -11.59 -4.48
CA GLY A 39 -4.46 -12.11 -3.11
C GLY A 39 -5.79 -12.71 -2.63
N LEU A 40 -6.92 -12.11 -3.02
CA LEU A 40 -8.25 -12.64 -2.71
C LEU A 40 -8.54 -13.94 -3.46
N LEU A 41 -8.18 -14.01 -4.74
CA LEU A 41 -8.28 -15.24 -5.54
C LEU A 41 -7.38 -16.34 -4.99
N LEU A 42 -6.15 -16.01 -4.58
CA LEU A 42 -5.24 -16.94 -3.93
C LEU A 42 -5.85 -17.48 -2.62
N ALA A 43 -6.44 -16.61 -1.80
CA ALA A 43 -7.10 -17.02 -0.58
C ALA A 43 -8.28 -17.97 -0.83
N LEU A 44 -9.10 -17.67 -1.83
CA LEU A 44 -10.21 -18.54 -2.24
C LEU A 44 -9.71 -19.90 -2.74
N GLY A 45 -8.64 -19.92 -3.55
CA GLY A 45 -8.01 -21.16 -4.01
C GLY A 45 -7.44 -22.00 -2.87
N LEU A 46 -6.78 -21.36 -1.89
CA LEU A 46 -6.25 -22.03 -0.71
C LEU A 46 -7.36 -22.52 0.23
N ALA A 47 -8.43 -21.74 0.40
CA ALA A 47 -9.60 -22.17 1.17
C ALA A 47 -10.28 -23.40 0.53
N TYR A 48 -10.39 -23.42 -0.80
CA TYR A 48 -10.89 -24.56 -1.55
C TYR A 48 -10.00 -25.80 -1.37
N LEU A 49 -8.68 -25.65 -1.48
CA LEU A 49 -7.73 -26.74 -1.23
C LEU A 49 -7.78 -27.22 0.22
N CYS A 50 -7.99 -26.33 1.19
CA CYS A 50 -8.20 -26.70 2.59
C CYS A 50 -9.45 -27.56 2.75
N TRP A 51 -10.55 -27.19 2.10
CA TRP A 51 -11.80 -27.96 2.11
C TRP A 51 -11.61 -29.34 1.47
N HIS A 52 -10.95 -29.40 0.32
CA HIS A 52 -10.79 -30.63 -0.46
C HIS A 52 -9.78 -31.60 0.16
N GLN A 53 -8.64 -31.11 0.67
CA GLN A 53 -7.58 -31.97 1.21
C GLN A 53 -7.61 -32.10 2.73
N GLY A 54 -8.45 -31.34 3.43
CA GLY A 54 -8.51 -31.33 4.90
C GLY A 54 -7.23 -30.82 5.58
N ASN A 55 -6.29 -30.27 4.81
CA ASN A 55 -4.98 -29.85 5.31
C ASN A 55 -5.03 -28.41 5.85
N ARG A 56 -4.74 -28.28 7.15
CA ARG A 56 -4.79 -27.02 7.91
C ARG A 56 -3.74 -25.99 7.46
N TRP A 57 -2.66 -26.41 6.82
CA TRP A 57 -1.66 -25.49 6.28
C TRP A 57 -2.22 -24.59 5.17
N TYR A 58 -3.20 -25.08 4.39
CA TYR A 58 -3.88 -24.25 3.41
C TYR A 58 -4.82 -23.22 4.06
N ALA A 59 -5.41 -23.51 5.22
CA ALA A 59 -6.16 -22.50 5.98
C ALA A 59 -5.23 -21.38 6.47
N ALA A 60 -4.05 -21.72 7.00
CA ALA A 60 -3.07 -20.71 7.40
C ALA A 60 -2.62 -19.85 6.21
N GLY A 61 -2.36 -20.47 5.05
CA GLY A 61 -2.04 -19.76 3.82
C GLY A 61 -3.17 -18.85 3.34
N ALA A 62 -4.42 -19.31 3.38
CA ALA A 62 -5.60 -18.53 2.99
C ALA A 62 -5.78 -17.29 3.88
N VAL A 63 -5.61 -17.46 5.20
CA VAL A 63 -5.67 -16.34 6.16
C VAL A 63 -4.56 -15.34 5.90
N LEU A 64 -3.32 -15.79 5.66
CA LEU A 64 -2.21 -14.90 5.32
C LEU A 64 -2.46 -14.14 4.01
N ALA A 65 -2.99 -14.81 2.99
CA ALA A 65 -3.33 -14.19 1.71
C ALA A 65 -4.44 -13.13 1.86
N LEU A 66 -5.48 -13.42 2.66
CA LEU A 66 -6.55 -12.46 2.98
C LEU A 66 -6.00 -11.25 3.75
N LEU A 67 -5.18 -11.50 4.77
CA LEU A 67 -4.56 -10.42 5.55
C LEU A 67 -3.67 -9.55 4.67
N GLY A 68 -2.86 -10.14 3.79
CA GLY A 68 -2.03 -9.42 2.83
C GLY A 68 -2.86 -8.57 1.86
N SER A 69 -3.93 -9.14 1.31
CA SER A 69 -4.86 -8.42 0.42
C SER A 69 -5.55 -7.26 1.14
N ALA A 70 -6.09 -7.50 2.34
CA ALA A 70 -6.74 -6.47 3.15
C ALA A 70 -5.75 -5.36 3.53
N LEU A 71 -4.52 -5.70 3.92
CA LEU A 71 -3.48 -4.73 4.24
C LEU A 71 -3.15 -3.85 3.03
N LEU A 72 -3.04 -4.43 1.83
CA LEU A 72 -2.82 -3.68 0.59
C LEU A 72 -3.96 -2.68 0.31
N VAL A 73 -5.21 -3.10 0.48
CA VAL A 73 -6.38 -2.21 0.31
C VAL A 73 -6.37 -1.08 1.34
N VAL A 74 -6.11 -1.40 2.61
CA VAL A 74 -6.06 -0.42 3.70
C VAL A 74 -4.89 0.56 3.50
N ALA A 75 -3.73 0.05 3.10
CA ALA A 75 -2.55 0.86 2.82
C ALA A 75 -2.80 1.81 1.64
N ARG A 76 -3.43 1.33 0.56
CA ARG A 76 -3.84 2.15 -0.57
C ARG A 76 -4.87 3.21 -0.17
N ARG A 77 -5.89 2.84 0.60
CA ARG A 77 -6.97 3.75 0.99
C ARG A 77 -6.51 4.85 1.95
N ASN A 78 -5.60 4.51 2.86
CA ASN A 78 -5.03 5.46 3.80
C ASN A 78 -3.72 6.09 3.29
N TYR A 79 -3.34 5.84 2.03
CA TYR A 79 -2.06 6.26 1.48
C TYR A 79 -1.86 7.78 1.59
N ASP A 80 -2.90 8.56 1.27
CA ASP A 80 -2.88 10.03 1.39
C ASP A 80 -2.74 10.48 2.85
N TRP A 81 -3.34 9.75 3.79
CA TRP A 81 -3.20 10.01 5.22
C TRP A 81 -1.79 9.70 5.72
N TRP A 82 -1.17 8.62 5.24
CA TRP A 82 0.21 8.27 5.56
C TRP A 82 1.19 9.31 4.99
N LEU A 83 1.00 9.76 3.75
CA LEU A 83 1.75 10.86 3.15
C LEU A 83 1.60 12.15 3.95
N PHE A 84 0.38 12.47 4.40
CA PHE A 84 0.14 13.66 5.22
C PHE A 84 0.83 13.59 6.59
N LYS A 85 0.80 12.41 7.24
CA LYS A 85 1.39 12.23 8.57
C LYS A 85 2.91 12.18 8.57
N LEU A 86 3.50 11.61 7.51
CA LEU A 86 4.96 11.41 7.37
C LEU A 86 5.64 12.52 6.56
N GLY A 87 4.87 13.36 5.88
CA GLY A 87 5.36 14.54 5.18
C GLY A 87 5.82 15.64 6.14
N PRO A 88 6.73 16.52 5.70
CA PRO A 88 7.25 17.60 6.53
C PRO A 88 6.12 18.54 7.01
N ARG A 89 6.05 18.78 8.32
CA ARG A 89 5.02 19.60 8.96
C ARG A 89 5.01 21.00 8.35
N GLY A 90 3.92 21.35 7.65
CA GLY A 90 3.67 22.70 7.13
C GLY A 90 3.58 22.84 5.62
N ARG A 91 3.76 21.77 4.83
CA ARG A 91 3.52 21.82 3.37
C ARG A 91 2.68 20.64 2.90
N LEU A 92 1.47 20.94 2.41
CA LEU A 92 0.65 19.98 1.68
C LEU A 92 1.43 19.53 0.45
N TYR A 93 1.92 18.29 0.47
CA TYR A 93 2.35 17.63 -0.75
C TYR A 93 1.08 17.25 -1.50
N ILE A 94 0.62 18.13 -2.38
CA ILE A 94 -0.39 17.78 -3.38
C ILE A 94 0.39 17.02 -4.45
N PRO A 95 0.26 15.68 -4.57
CA PRO A 95 0.80 15.01 -5.74
C PRO A 95 0.05 15.59 -6.94
N PHE A 96 0.77 16.31 -7.81
CA PHE A 96 0.24 16.79 -9.07
C PHE A 96 -0.35 15.61 -9.85
N ASP A 97 -1.55 15.82 -10.38
CA ASP A 97 -2.25 14.92 -11.31
C ASP A 97 -1.39 14.53 -12.52
#